data_AF-A0A9N9J6L0-F1
#
_entry.id   AF-A0A9N9J6L0-F1
#
_cell.length_a   1.000
_cell.length_b   1.000
_cell.length_c   1.000
_cell.angle_alpha   90.00
_cell.angle_beta   90.00
_cell.angle_gamma   90.00
#
_symmetry.space_group_name_H-M   'P 1'
#
loop_
_entity.id
_entity.type
_entity.pdbx_description
1 polymer ?
#
loop_
_entity_poly.entity_id
_entity_poly.type
_entity_poly.pdbx_seq_one_letter_code
_entity_poly.pdbx_strand_id
1 'polypeptide(L)'
;SVQFFVGTTKESREAVSASGPNNDIIFLVGGVFENSSYGIPLVYIFDTVKNMWNTPTIQGIQPPRRQNYYSVIDITGKMYIFGGLYNVETGNSTSGYENRMDILDTIKLTWSQGSQRQAPTSRDGYSATLLLYSIIAYIDRFDSITGSAMSLNEITVGTIPDEHGFHSAVLGKA
;
A
#
# COMPACT_ATOMS: atom_id res chain seq x y z
N SER A 1 -8.75 -26.01 6.44
CA SER A 1 -9.32 -25.76 5.11
C SER A 1 -9.16 -24.28 4.80
N VAL A 2 -8.84 -23.92 3.56
CA VAL A 2 -8.85 -22.52 3.10
C VAL A 2 -10.27 -22.18 2.66
N GLN A 3 -10.80 -21.04 3.09
CA GLN A 3 -12.11 -20.54 2.66
C GLN A 3 -11.90 -19.30 1.80
N PHE A 4 -12.69 -19.17 0.73
CA PHE A 4 -12.65 -18.02 -0.17
C PHE A 4 -13.81 -17.08 0.17
N PHE A 5 -13.51 -15.78 0.28
CA PHE A 5 -14.51 -14.74 0.41
C PHE A 5 -14.29 -13.70 -0.69
N VAL A 6 -15.37 -13.22 -1.32
CA VAL A 6 -15.34 -12.15 -2.33
C VAL A 6 -16.14 -10.97 -1.80
N GLY A 7 -15.46 -9.89 -1.44
CA GLY A 7 -16.08 -8.59 -1.21
C GLY A 7 -16.03 -7.79 -2.49
N THR A 8 -17.17 -7.51 -3.11
CA THR A 8 -17.20 -6.66 -4.32
C THR A 8 -17.13 -5.19 -3.92
N THR A 9 -16.05 -4.52 -4.31
CA THR A 9 -15.95 -3.06 -4.28
C THR A 9 -16.47 -2.53 -5.61
N LYS A 10 -17.34 -1.50 -5.60
CA LYS A 10 -17.70 -0.83 -6.84
C LYS A 10 -16.47 -0.10 -7.39
N GLU A 11 -15.97 -0.56 -8.53
CA GLU A 11 -15.14 0.22 -9.45
C GLU A 11 -13.80 0.74 -8.89
N SER A 12 -13.18 0.00 -7.95
CA SER A 12 -11.82 0.30 -7.49
C SER A 12 -10.81 -0.63 -8.15
N ARG A 13 -9.77 -0.07 -8.76
CA ARG A 13 -8.54 -0.80 -9.14
C ARG A 13 -7.37 -0.29 -8.30
N GLU A 14 -6.34 -1.10 -8.12
CA GLU A 14 -5.05 -0.70 -7.50
C GLU A 14 -5.14 -0.23 -6.04
N ALA A 15 -6.20 -0.64 -5.33
CA ALA A 15 -6.27 -0.49 -3.88
C ALA A 15 -5.44 -1.59 -3.19
N VAL A 16 -4.94 -1.27 -2.00
CA VAL A 16 -4.24 -2.23 -1.15
C VAL A 16 -5.16 -2.67 -0.02
N SER A 17 -4.95 -3.90 0.48
CA SER A 17 -5.68 -4.38 1.64
C SER A 17 -4.78 -5.09 2.64
N ALA A 18 -5.14 -4.99 3.92
CA ALA A 18 -4.56 -5.82 4.97
C ALA A 18 -5.59 -6.10 6.07
N SER A 19 -5.42 -7.22 6.78
CA SER A 19 -6.23 -7.53 7.95
C SER A 19 -5.73 -6.78 9.18
N GLY A 20 -6.68 -6.29 9.99
CA GLY A 20 -6.37 -5.82 11.34
C GLY A 20 -5.83 -6.95 12.24
N PRO A 21 -5.27 -6.63 13.42
CA PRO A 21 -4.57 -7.59 14.27
C PRO A 21 -5.44 -8.76 14.75
N ASN A 22 -6.76 -8.60 14.80
CA ASN A 22 -7.70 -9.65 15.20
C ASN A 22 -8.25 -10.47 14.02
N ASN A 23 -7.85 -10.16 12.78
CA ASN A 23 -8.35 -10.77 11.54
C ASN A 23 -9.89 -10.71 11.36
N ASP A 24 -10.55 -9.79 12.07
CA ASP A 24 -11.98 -9.50 12.03
C ASP A 24 -12.32 -8.38 11.04
N ILE A 25 -11.36 -7.51 10.75
CA ILE A 25 -11.50 -6.38 9.83
C ILE A 25 -10.47 -6.47 8.71
N ILE A 26 -10.91 -6.28 7.46
CA ILE A 26 -10.04 -5.99 6.31
C ILE A 26 -10.10 -4.51 6.04
N PHE A 27 -8.96 -3.84 6.04
CA PHE A 27 -8.82 -2.46 5.58
C PHE A 27 -8.57 -2.48 4.08
N LEU A 28 -9.29 -1.65 3.33
CA LEU A 28 -9.06 -1.38 1.92
C LEU A 28 -8.70 0.09 1.79
N VAL A 29 -7.51 0.40 1.26
CA VAL A 29 -6.98 1.76 1.19
C VAL A 29 -6.70 2.16 -0.25
N GLY A 30 -7.26 3.31 -0.63
CA GLY A 30 -7.08 4.04 -1.88
C GLY A 30 -7.67 3.36 -3.11
N GLY A 31 -6.86 3.18 -4.16
CA GLY A 31 -7.30 2.81 -5.50
C GLY A 31 -7.85 3.96 -6.34
N VAL A 32 -8.09 3.67 -7.62
CA VAL A 32 -8.67 4.60 -8.61
C VAL A 32 -10.11 4.24 -8.95
N PHE A 33 -10.89 5.27 -9.31
CA PHE A 33 -12.29 5.15 -9.68
C PHE A 33 -12.53 5.74 -11.07
N GLU A 34 -13.33 5.05 -11.87
CA GLU A 34 -13.77 5.57 -13.16
C GLU A 34 -14.57 6.87 -12.90
N ASN A 35 -14.17 7.97 -13.55
CA ASN A 35 -14.73 9.33 -13.38
C ASN A 35 -14.39 10.07 -12.07
N SER A 36 -13.17 9.90 -11.53
CA SER A 36 -12.45 10.82 -10.61
C SER A 36 -13.35 11.70 -9.72
N SER A 37 -14.31 11.10 -9.03
CA SER A 37 -15.32 11.84 -8.30
C SER A 37 -14.77 12.22 -6.93
N TYR A 38 -14.62 13.51 -6.72
CA TYR A 38 -14.34 14.07 -5.39
C TYR A 38 -15.34 13.51 -4.37
N GLY A 39 -14.85 13.11 -3.20
CA GLY A 39 -15.70 12.63 -2.09
C GLY A 39 -15.76 11.11 -1.90
N ILE A 40 -15.04 10.31 -2.70
CA ILE A 40 -14.93 8.87 -2.45
C ILE A 40 -13.97 8.62 -1.26
N PRO A 41 -14.41 7.91 -0.20
CA PRO A 41 -13.57 7.57 0.95
C PRO A 41 -12.24 6.94 0.55
N LEU A 42 -11.16 7.37 1.21
CA LEU A 42 -9.85 6.76 1.01
C LEU A 42 -9.77 5.36 1.64
N VAL A 43 -10.46 5.14 2.75
CA VAL A 43 -10.43 3.87 3.48
C VAL A 43 -11.83 3.30 3.60
N TYR A 44 -11.95 2.03 3.25
CA TYR A 44 -13.09 1.19 3.60
C TYR A 44 -12.64 0.11 4.58
N ILE A 45 -13.55 -0.32 5.44
CA ILE A 45 -13.35 -1.51 6.28
C ILE A 45 -14.40 -2.55 5.95
N PHE A 46 -14.00 -3.80 5.90
CA PHE A 46 -14.89 -4.94 5.77
C PHE A 46 -14.85 -5.76 7.05
N ASP A 47 -15.98 -5.82 7.74
CA ASP A 47 -16.18 -6.67 8.92
C ASP A 47 -16.45 -8.11 8.45
N THR A 48 -15.49 -9.00 8.66
CA THR A 48 -15.53 -10.39 8.20
C THR A 48 -16.52 -11.25 8.97
N VAL A 49 -16.87 -10.84 10.20
CA VAL A 49 -17.84 -11.53 11.06
C VAL A 49 -19.27 -11.16 10.65
N LYS A 50 -19.51 -9.87 10.41
CA LYS A 50 -20.84 -9.38 10.01
C LYS A 50 -21.06 -9.42 8.50
N ASN A 51 -20.00 -9.62 7.72
CA ASN A 51 -20.01 -9.56 6.26
C ASN A 51 -20.52 -8.19 5.74
N MET A 52 -19.97 -7.08 6.27
CA MET A 52 -20.43 -5.73 5.96
C MET A 52 -19.28 -4.76 5.69
N TRP A 53 -19.44 -3.94 4.65
CA TRP A 53 -18.58 -2.79 4.38
C TRP A 53 -19.01 -1.56 5.17
N ASN A 54 -18.04 -0.82 5.70
CA ASN A 54 -18.25 0.46 6.36
C ASN A 54 -17.15 1.47 5.95
N THR A 55 -17.41 2.76 6.19
CA THR A 55 -16.40 3.82 6.10
C THR A 55 -16.05 4.29 7.50
N PRO A 56 -14.81 4.07 7.99
CA PRO A 56 -14.40 4.52 9.31
C PRO A 56 -14.14 6.04 9.32
N THR A 57 -14.33 6.66 10.49
CA THR A 57 -13.75 7.98 10.75
C THR A 57 -12.32 7.79 11.23
N ILE A 58 -11.34 8.31 10.47
CA ILE A 58 -9.91 8.18 10.77
C ILE A 58 -9.34 9.55 11.11
N GLN A 59 -8.61 9.64 12.21
CA GLN A 59 -7.97 10.87 12.68
C GLN A 59 -6.62 11.12 12.00
N GLY A 60 -6.05 12.31 12.18
CA GLY A 60 -4.75 12.68 11.62
C GLY A 60 -4.83 13.24 10.20
N ILE A 61 -3.67 13.39 9.56
CA ILE A 61 -3.56 13.94 8.21
C ILE A 61 -3.72 12.81 7.20
N GLN A 62 -4.87 12.75 6.53
CA GLN A 62 -5.13 11.75 5.51
C GLN A 62 -4.13 11.89 4.34
N PRO A 63 -3.58 10.78 3.81
CA PRO A 63 -2.74 10.82 2.64
C PRO A 63 -3.48 11.19 1.35
N PRO A 64 -2.75 11.72 0.34
CA PRO A 64 -3.31 11.84 -0.99
C PRO A 64 -3.66 10.44 -1.52
N ARG A 65 -4.75 10.37 -2.28
CA ARG A 65 -5.07 9.18 -3.07
C ARG A 65 -3.98 9.00 -4.12
N ARG A 66 -3.53 7.76 -4.25
CA ARG A 66 -2.45 7.32 -5.14
C ARG A 66 -2.89 6.05 -5.84
N GLN A 67 -2.04 5.52 -6.72
CA GLN A 67 -2.21 4.25 -7.41
C GLN A 67 -0.85 3.54 -7.55
N ASN A 68 -0.83 2.27 -7.97
CA ASN A 68 0.40 1.46 -8.08
C ASN A 68 1.28 1.38 -6.80
N TYR A 69 0.70 1.45 -5.60
CA TYR A 69 1.43 1.28 -4.33
C TYR A 69 1.03 -0.02 -3.64
N TYR A 70 1.86 -0.44 -2.69
CA TYR A 70 1.65 -1.64 -1.89
C TYR A 70 1.77 -1.30 -0.41
N SER A 71 0.99 -2.01 0.42
CA SER A 71 1.05 -1.90 1.87
C SER A 71 1.63 -3.14 2.52
N VAL A 72 2.21 -2.95 3.70
CA VAL A 72 2.54 -4.03 4.64
C VAL A 72 1.98 -3.69 6.01
N ILE A 73 1.60 -4.69 6.80
CA ILE A 73 1.11 -4.49 8.16
C ILE A 73 1.98 -5.26 9.15
N ASP A 74 2.33 -4.63 10.27
CA ASP A 74 3.05 -5.30 11.34
C ASP A 74 2.10 -5.97 12.34
N ILE A 75 2.69 -6.75 13.24
CA ILE A 75 1.96 -7.45 14.31
C ILE A 75 1.26 -6.52 15.31
N THR A 76 1.62 -5.22 15.32
CA THR A 76 1.01 -4.21 16.18
C THR A 76 -0.21 -3.56 15.52
N GLY A 77 -0.53 -3.92 14.27
CA GLY A 77 -1.63 -3.35 13.50
C GLY A 77 -1.27 -2.02 12.82
N LYS A 78 0.02 -1.70 12.66
CA LYS A 78 0.43 -0.53 11.87
C LYS A 78 0.58 -0.94 10.42
N MET A 79 -0.24 -0.35 9.56
CA MET A 79 -0.14 -0.49 8.11
C MET A 79 0.78 0.61 7.57
N TYR A 80 1.80 0.22 6.81
CA TYR A 80 2.79 1.08 6.18
C TYR A 80 2.55 1.15 4.68
N ILE A 81 2.47 2.36 4.14
CA ILE A 81 2.26 2.66 2.73
C ILE A 81 3.34 3.65 2.30
N PHE A 82 4.12 3.29 1.28
CA PHE A 82 5.16 4.14 0.73
C PHE A 82 4.86 4.45 -0.75
N GLY A 83 5.48 5.47 -1.33
CA GLY A 83 5.46 5.62 -2.77
C GLY A 83 4.07 5.82 -3.39
N GLY A 84 3.93 5.41 -4.65
CA GLY A 84 2.72 5.46 -5.45
C GLY A 84 2.65 6.65 -6.41
N LEU A 85 1.94 6.45 -7.51
CA LEU A 85 1.65 7.45 -8.52
C LEU A 85 0.41 8.26 -8.12
N TYR A 86 0.48 9.58 -8.23
CA TYR A 86 -0.70 10.44 -8.21
C TYR A 86 -0.86 11.09 -9.59
N ASN A 87 -2.09 11.21 -10.05
CA ASN A 87 -2.49 11.77 -11.34
C ASN A 87 -3.99 12.15 -11.34
N VAL A 88 -4.54 12.47 -12.51
CA VAL A 88 -5.97 12.80 -12.68
C VAL A 88 -6.93 11.68 -12.27
N GLU A 89 -6.55 10.41 -12.43
CA GLU A 89 -7.38 9.24 -12.05
C GLU A 89 -7.48 9.09 -10.53
N THR A 90 -6.45 9.53 -9.82
CA THR A 90 -6.42 9.63 -8.36
C THR A 90 -7.06 10.92 -7.83
N GLY A 91 -7.59 11.78 -8.71
CA GLY A 91 -8.22 13.06 -8.35
C GLY A 91 -7.24 14.21 -8.15
N ASN A 92 -6.00 14.12 -8.65
CA ASN A 92 -4.99 15.16 -8.55
C ASN A 92 -4.90 15.97 -9.85
N SER A 93 -4.66 17.29 -9.75
CA SER A 93 -4.52 18.18 -10.91
C SER A 93 -3.17 18.08 -11.62
N THR A 94 -2.20 17.41 -10.99
CA THR A 94 -0.85 17.17 -11.52
C THR A 94 -0.54 15.68 -11.42
N SER A 95 0.49 15.24 -12.15
CA SER A 95 0.98 13.85 -12.08
C SER A 95 2.39 13.80 -11.50
N GLY A 96 2.68 12.79 -10.70
CA GLY A 96 4.00 12.59 -10.10
C GLY A 96 4.05 11.39 -9.17
N TYR A 97 5.21 11.18 -8.55
CA TYR A 97 5.44 10.07 -7.63
C TYR A 97 5.56 10.59 -6.20
N GLU A 98 4.87 9.94 -5.28
CA GLU A 98 4.97 10.27 -3.87
C GLU A 98 6.25 9.65 -3.28
N ASN A 99 6.87 10.36 -2.33
CA ASN A 99 8.06 9.90 -1.61
C ASN A 99 7.81 9.87 -0.10
N ARG A 100 6.57 9.57 0.29
CA ARG A 100 6.14 9.61 1.70
C ARG A 100 5.78 8.24 2.22
N MET A 101 6.22 7.99 3.45
CA MET A 101 5.79 6.87 4.28
C MET A 101 4.56 7.31 5.08
N ASP A 102 3.42 6.72 4.79
CA ASP A 102 2.16 6.92 5.50
C ASP A 102 1.85 5.69 6.35
N ILE A 103 1.51 5.93 7.61
CA ILE A 103 1.24 4.89 8.60
C ILE A 103 -0.20 5.03 9.08
N LEU A 104 -1.02 4.01 8.81
CA LEU A 104 -2.34 3.86 9.42
C LEU A 104 -2.23 2.95 10.64
N ASP A 105 -2.47 3.52 11.82
CA ASP A 105 -2.69 2.73 13.03
C ASP A 105 -4.12 2.17 12.98
N THR A 106 -4.26 0.87 12.66
CA THR A 106 -5.57 0.25 12.44
C THR A 106 -6.38 0.05 13.72
N ILE A 107 -5.73 0.13 14.89
CA ILE A 107 -6.38 0.04 16.20
C ILE A 107 -6.90 1.41 16.61
N LYS A 108 -6.05 2.43 16.52
CA LYS A 108 -6.40 3.81 16.91
C LYS A 108 -7.16 4.57 15.83
N LEU A 109 -7.25 4.01 14.63
CA LEU A 109 -7.80 4.68 13.44
C LEU A 109 -7.21 6.08 13.27
N THR A 110 -5.88 6.16 13.20
CA THR A 110 -5.16 7.42 13.09
C THR A 110 -4.06 7.32 12.04
N TRP A 111 -3.98 8.33 11.18
CA TRP A 111 -2.87 8.54 10.24
C TRP A 111 -1.70 9.26 10.89
N SER A 112 -0.50 8.83 10.53
CA SER A 112 0.75 9.52 10.86
C SER A 112 1.76 9.38 9.73
N GLN A 113 2.68 10.33 9.63
CA GLN A 113 3.78 10.26 8.66
C GLN A 113 4.98 9.55 9.30
N GLY A 114 5.50 8.54 8.62
CA GLY A 114 6.71 7.83 9.01
C GLY A 114 8.00 8.60 8.69
N SER A 115 9.10 8.15 9.30
CA SER A 115 10.44 8.69 9.04
C SER A 115 10.82 8.53 7.57
N GLN A 116 11.44 9.58 7.00
CA GLN A 116 12.04 9.56 5.65
C GLN A 116 13.53 9.20 5.66
N ARG A 117 14.08 8.89 6.85
CA ARG A 117 15.50 8.54 6.99
C ARG A 117 15.77 7.21 6.28
N GLN A 118 16.67 7.22 5.29
CA GLN A 118 16.98 6.05 4.46
C GLN A 118 15.77 5.50 3.67
N ALA A 119 14.73 6.31 3.51
CA ALA A 119 13.64 5.95 2.62
C ALA A 119 14.18 5.75 1.18
N PRO A 120 13.62 4.80 0.43
CA PRO A 120 13.96 4.65 -0.97
C PRO A 120 13.61 5.92 -1.79
N THR A 121 14.05 6.01 -3.04
CA THR A 121 13.50 7.03 -3.96
C THR A 121 12.02 6.77 -4.23
N SER A 122 11.28 7.84 -4.59
CA SER A 122 9.87 7.75 -5.01
C SER A 122 9.69 6.67 -6.08
N ARG A 123 8.70 5.80 -5.90
CA ARG A 123 8.49 4.60 -6.73
C ARG A 123 7.03 4.15 -6.70
N ASP A 124 6.60 3.47 -7.75
CA ASP A 124 5.35 2.74 -7.84
C ASP A 124 5.63 1.34 -8.41
N GLY A 125 4.62 0.48 -8.58
CA GLY A 125 4.76 -0.83 -9.26
C GLY A 125 5.67 -1.86 -8.56
N TYR A 126 6.17 -1.54 -7.37
CA TYR A 126 7.03 -2.39 -6.53
C TYR A 126 6.21 -3.38 -5.71
N SER A 127 6.72 -4.54 -5.30
CA SER A 127 6.15 -5.28 -4.18
C SER A 127 6.81 -4.86 -2.86
N ALA A 128 6.06 -4.90 -1.76
CA ALA A 128 6.61 -4.66 -0.43
C ALA A 128 6.42 -5.88 0.45
N THR A 129 7.41 -6.13 1.32
CA THR A 129 7.38 -7.23 2.27
C THR A 129 8.01 -6.80 3.59
N LEU A 130 7.31 -7.08 4.70
CA LEU A 130 7.80 -6.80 6.05
C LEU A 130 8.69 -7.96 6.52
N LEU A 131 9.96 -7.67 6.75
CA LEU A 131 10.95 -8.59 7.34
C LEU A 131 10.96 -8.47 8.87
N LEU A 132 11.76 -9.31 9.51
CA LEU A 132 12.06 -9.19 10.95
C LEU A 132 12.62 -7.80 11.27
N TYR A 133 12.43 -7.37 12.52
CA TYR A 133 12.90 -6.07 13.03
C TYR A 133 12.31 -4.84 12.30
N SER A 134 11.09 -4.96 11.76
CA SER A 134 10.37 -3.86 11.11
C SER A 134 11.07 -3.27 9.88
N ILE A 135 11.89 -4.08 9.21
CA ILE A 135 12.50 -3.72 7.93
C ILE A 135 11.49 -3.98 6.82
N ILE A 136 11.24 -3.00 5.96
CA ILE A 136 10.38 -3.17 4.78
C ILE A 136 11.28 -3.29 3.55
N ALA A 137 11.23 -4.46 2.91
CA ALA A 137 11.90 -4.67 1.64
C ALA A 137 10.95 -4.25 0.51
N TYR A 138 11.47 -3.48 -0.45
CA TYR A 138 10.78 -3.12 -1.68
C TYR A 138 11.48 -3.83 -2.84
N ILE A 139 10.74 -4.63 -3.60
CA ILE A 139 11.28 -5.43 -4.72
C ILE A 139 10.60 -4.95 -6.00
N ASP A 140 11.38 -4.68 -7.05
CA ASP A 140 10.91 -4.15 -8.35
C ASP A 140 10.22 -2.76 -8.25
N ARG A 141 9.61 -2.21 -9.31
CA ARG A 141 10.33 -1.39 -10.31
C ARG A 141 9.79 0.04 -10.39
N PHE A 142 10.70 1.00 -10.49
CA PHE A 142 10.77 2.11 -11.46
C PHE A 142 11.19 3.39 -10.75
N ASP A 143 12.39 3.89 -11.10
CA ASP A 143 12.83 5.22 -10.72
C ASP A 143 12.59 6.17 -11.91
N SER A 144 11.67 7.10 -11.75
CA SER A 144 11.31 8.09 -12.77
C SER A 144 12.46 9.05 -13.11
N ILE A 145 13.52 9.11 -12.31
CA ILE A 145 14.67 10.00 -12.50
C ILE A 145 15.73 9.35 -13.40
N THR A 146 15.87 8.02 -13.38
CA THR A 146 16.96 7.33 -14.12
C THR A 146 16.48 6.44 -15.27
N GLY A 147 15.17 6.23 -15.42
CA GLY A 147 14.62 5.33 -16.44
C GLY A 147 15.09 3.87 -16.29
N SER A 148 15.61 3.52 -15.11
CA SER A 148 16.25 2.24 -14.81
C SER A 148 15.67 1.65 -13.53
N ALA A 149 15.63 0.32 -13.44
CA ALA A 149 15.34 -0.38 -12.20
C ALA A 149 16.49 -0.11 -11.21
N MET A 150 16.30 0.82 -10.27
CA MET A 150 17.29 1.03 -9.21
C MET A 150 17.09 -0.02 -8.11
N SER A 151 18.12 -0.82 -7.89
CA SER A 151 18.22 -1.75 -6.77
C SER A 151 18.08 -0.99 -5.45
N LEU A 152 17.35 -1.60 -4.50
CA LEU A 152 17.31 -1.16 -3.12
C LEU A 152 18.75 -0.96 -2.61
N ASN A 153 18.98 0.06 -1.77
CA ASN A 153 20.29 0.53 -1.32
C ASN A 153 21.13 -0.46 -0.47
N GLU A 154 20.96 -1.77 -0.62
CA GLU A 154 21.86 -2.77 -0.06
C GLU A 154 22.19 -3.83 -1.11
N ILE A 155 23.49 -4.15 -1.17
CA ILE A 155 24.19 -4.98 -2.14
C ILE A 155 23.50 -6.35 -2.24
N THR A 156 22.74 -6.55 -3.32
CA THR A 156 22.29 -7.90 -3.69
C THR A 156 23.49 -8.65 -4.26
N VAL A 157 23.78 -9.84 -3.72
CA VAL A 157 24.77 -10.77 -4.27
C VAL A 157 24.05 -11.98 -4.85
N GLY A 158 24.52 -12.50 -5.99
CA GLY A 158 23.91 -13.64 -6.69
C GLY A 158 23.21 -13.26 -7.99
N THR A 159 22.40 -14.19 -8.52
CA THR A 159 21.65 -13.99 -9.77
C THR A 159 20.49 -13.04 -9.53
N ILE A 160 20.51 -11.87 -10.19
CA ILE A 160 19.41 -10.92 -10.20
C ILE A 160 18.39 -11.39 -11.27
N PRO A 161 17.12 -11.65 -10.90
CA PRO A 161 16.09 -12.02 -11.87
C PRO A 161 15.72 -10.84 -12.78
N ASP A 162 15.12 -11.14 -13.93
CA ASP A 162 14.58 -10.12 -14.84
C ASP A 162 13.46 -9.30 -14.16
N GLU A 163 13.21 -8.11 -14.68
CA GLU A 163 12.20 -7.17 -14.16
C GLU A 163 10.76 -7.68 -14.32
N HIS A 164 9.96 -7.56 -13.25
CA HIS A 164 8.56 -7.98 -13.21
C HIS A 164 7.67 -6.94 -12.49
N GLY A 165 6.87 -6.17 -13.24
CA GLY A 165 5.85 -5.29 -12.65
C GLY A 165 4.66 -6.06 -12.05
N PHE A 166 3.92 -5.42 -11.15
CA PHE A 166 2.59 -5.88 -10.68
C PHE A 166 2.55 -7.27 -10.03
N HIS A 167 3.58 -7.62 -9.27
CA HIS A 167 3.68 -8.90 -8.56
C HIS A 167 3.39 -8.73 -7.06
N SER A 168 3.14 -9.83 -6.37
CA SER A 168 3.05 -9.88 -4.90
C SER A 168 4.19 -10.73 -4.35
N ALA A 169 4.73 -10.32 -3.20
CA ALA A 169 5.76 -11.06 -2.48
C ALA A 169 5.20 -11.52 -1.13
N VAL A 170 5.49 -12.77 -0.76
CA VAL A 170 5.07 -13.38 0.50
C VAL A 170 6.26 -14.10 1.09
N LEU A 171 6.53 -13.89 2.39
CA LEU A 171 7.55 -14.65 3.11
C LEU A 171 7.04 -16.06 3.43
N GLY A 172 7.73 -17.07 2.90
CA GLY A 172 7.59 -18.46 3.35
C GLY A 172 8.60 -18.80 4.44
N LYS A 173 8.24 -19.71 5.35
CA LYS A 173 9.25 -20.44 6.13
C LYS A 173 9.84 -21.53 5.23
N ALA A 174 11.16 -21.52 5.08
CA ALA A 174 11.92 -22.63 4.50
C ALA A 174 12.17 -23.72 5.55
#